data_AF-A6YQC9-F1
#
_entry.id   AF-A6YQC9-F1
#
_cell.length_a   1.000
_cell.length_b   1.000
_cell.length_c   1.000
_cell.angle_alpha   90.00
_cell.angle_beta   90.00
_cell.angle_gamma   90.00
#
_symmetry.space_group_name_H-M   'P 1'
#
loop_
_entity.id
_entity.type
_entity.pdbx_description
1 polymer ?
#
loop_
_entity_poly.entity_id
_entity_poly.type
_entity_poly.pdbx_seq_one_letter_code
_entity_poly.pdbx_strand_id
1 'polypeptide(L)'
;RLCCAYCRRGTGEFEAGISKNGQTREHALLAFTLGVKQVIVGVNKMDSTEPAYSEARFEEIKKEVGNYIKKIGYNPAAVAFVPISGWHGDNMLEPSDKMPWFKGWKVERKEGNAEGKCLIEALDAILPPSRPTEKPLRLPLQDVYKIGGIGTVPVGRVETGVLKPGMLVTFAPANLTTEVKSVEMHHEALQEALPGDNVGFNVKNVSVKELRRGYVCGDSKNNPPKAASDFTAQ
;
A
#
# COMPACT_ATOMS: atom_id res chain seq x y z
N ARG A 1 2.60 -0.42 -0.98
CA ARG A 1 3.13 -0.25 0.40
C ARG A 1 3.38 -1.66 0.92
N LEU A 2 4.59 -1.97 1.37
CA LEU A 2 5.03 -3.28 1.84
C LEU A 2 5.20 -3.22 3.36
N CYS A 3 4.79 -4.26 4.07
CA CYS A 3 5.16 -4.48 5.46
C CYS A 3 5.98 -5.77 5.53
N CYS A 4 7.24 -5.66 5.96
CA CYS A 4 8.06 -6.81 6.34
C CYS A 4 7.88 -7.01 7.85
N ALA A 5 7.09 -8.01 8.24
CA ALA A 5 6.96 -8.36 9.65
C ALA A 5 8.15 -9.26 10.04
N TYR A 6 9.06 -8.73 10.85
CA TYR A 6 10.21 -9.44 11.38
C TYR A 6 9.82 -10.15 12.67
N CYS A 7 9.80 -11.49 12.66
CA CYS A 7 9.48 -12.27 13.83
C CYS A 7 10.78 -12.79 14.48
N ARG A 8 11.07 -12.33 15.71
CA ARG A 8 12.21 -12.78 16.53
C ARG A 8 11.84 -14.06 17.28
N ARG A 9 12.79 -14.99 17.42
CA ARG A 9 12.49 -16.42 17.65
C ARG A 9 13.22 -17.12 18.80
N GLY A 10 14.04 -16.45 19.60
CA GLY A 10 14.51 -17.09 20.84
C GLY A 10 13.31 -17.61 21.65
N THR A 11 13.44 -18.75 22.34
CA THR A 11 12.39 -19.28 23.21
C THR A 11 11.96 -18.16 24.19
N GLY A 12 10.71 -17.67 24.08
CA GLY A 12 10.21 -16.50 24.82
C GLY A 12 10.15 -15.17 24.02
N GLU A 13 11.00 -14.96 23.01
CA GLU A 13 10.98 -13.76 22.15
C GLU A 13 9.76 -13.75 21.21
N PHE A 14 9.43 -14.93 20.65
CA PHE A 14 8.28 -15.11 19.77
C PHE A 14 6.96 -14.93 20.54
N GLU A 15 6.88 -15.59 21.69
CA GLU A 15 5.73 -15.55 22.60
C GLU A 15 5.50 -14.13 23.13
N ALA A 16 6.56 -13.39 23.45
CA ALA A 16 6.48 -11.98 23.81
C ALA A 16 5.99 -11.11 22.64
N GLY A 17 6.51 -11.36 21.43
CA GLY A 17 6.17 -10.64 20.21
C GLY A 17 4.74 -10.86 19.72
N ILE A 18 4.15 -12.03 20.00
CA ILE A 18 2.75 -12.37 19.69
C ILE A 18 1.83 -12.27 20.91
N SER A 19 2.31 -11.78 22.06
CA SER A 19 1.46 -11.54 23.23
C SER A 19 0.44 -10.41 22.98
N LYS A 20 -0.51 -10.20 23.90
CA LYS A 20 -1.47 -9.08 23.81
C LYS A 20 -0.78 -7.70 23.73
N ASN A 21 0.42 -7.57 24.29
CA ASN A 21 1.24 -6.36 24.27
C ASN A 21 2.37 -6.44 23.22
N GLY A 22 2.33 -7.45 22.34
CA GLY A 22 3.38 -7.74 21.38
C GLY A 22 3.29 -6.85 20.14
N GLN A 23 4.42 -6.23 19.77
CA GLN A 23 4.51 -5.30 18.63
C GLN A 23 4.19 -5.94 17.28
N THR A 24 4.42 -7.25 17.12
CA THR A 24 4.11 -7.97 15.87
C THR A 24 2.62 -7.89 15.53
N ARG A 25 1.77 -7.87 16.57
CA ARG A 25 0.32 -7.79 16.44
C ARG A 25 -0.14 -6.41 16.00
N GLU A 26 0.33 -5.39 16.70
CA GLU A 26 0.02 -4.00 16.40
C GLU A 26 0.49 -3.61 15.00
N HIS A 27 1.72 -3.94 14.62
CA HIS A 27 2.23 -3.63 13.29
C HIS A 27 1.45 -4.30 12.16
N ALA A 28 1.05 -5.57 12.32
CA ALA A 28 0.26 -6.26 11.32
C ALA A 28 -1.16 -5.65 11.18
N LEU A 29 -1.77 -5.27 12.31
CA LEU A 29 -3.06 -4.58 12.33
C LEU A 29 -2.96 -3.20 11.68
N LEU A 30 -1.98 -2.38 12.07
CA LEU A 30 -1.74 -1.05 11.50
C LEU A 30 -1.45 -1.11 10.00
N ALA A 31 -0.66 -2.08 9.55
CA ALA A 31 -0.42 -2.29 8.12
C ALA A 31 -1.74 -2.55 7.38
N PHE A 32 -2.60 -3.41 7.94
CA PHE A 32 -3.88 -3.75 7.32
C PHE A 32 -4.83 -2.55 7.27
N THR A 33 -4.95 -1.79 8.37
CA THR A 33 -5.79 -0.58 8.42
C THR A 33 -5.32 0.51 7.47
N LEU A 34 -4.00 0.63 7.25
CA LEU A 34 -3.42 1.55 6.26
C LEU A 34 -3.54 1.06 4.80
N GLY A 35 -4.23 -0.05 4.56
CA GLY A 35 -4.49 -0.59 3.22
C GLY A 35 -3.32 -1.36 2.61
N VAL A 36 -2.34 -1.79 3.42
CA VAL A 36 -1.31 -2.73 2.99
C VAL A 36 -1.95 -4.11 2.86
N LYS A 37 -2.20 -4.55 1.62
CA LYS A 37 -2.82 -5.86 1.36
C LYS A 37 -1.82 -6.99 1.15
N GLN A 38 -0.54 -6.66 0.97
CA GLN A 38 0.53 -7.61 0.70
C GLN A 38 1.54 -7.57 1.84
N VAL A 39 1.81 -8.72 2.45
CA VAL A 39 2.73 -8.88 3.58
C VAL A 39 3.63 -10.08 3.33
N ILE A 40 4.89 -9.97 3.73
CA ILE A 40 5.85 -11.07 3.75
C ILE A 40 6.28 -11.28 5.20
N VAL A 41 6.30 -12.53 5.61
CA VAL A 41 6.71 -12.91 6.97
C VAL A 41 8.12 -13.48 6.90
N GLY A 42 9.09 -12.65 7.29
CA GLY A 42 10.47 -13.04 7.49
C GLY A 42 10.62 -13.65 8.88
N VAL A 43 10.75 -14.96 8.91
CA VAL A 43 11.03 -15.73 10.10
C VAL A 43 12.52 -15.61 10.40
N ASN A 44 12.92 -14.81 11.39
CA ASN A 44 14.34 -14.57 11.61
C ASN A 44 14.91 -15.35 12.81
N LYS A 45 16.23 -15.36 12.91
CA LYS A 45 17.05 -16.04 13.91
C LYS A 45 16.87 -17.56 13.90
N MET A 46 16.78 -18.16 12.71
CA MET A 46 16.68 -19.63 12.60
C MET A 46 17.91 -20.35 13.15
N ASP A 47 19.07 -19.70 13.11
CA ASP A 47 20.31 -20.13 13.76
C ASP A 47 20.19 -20.32 15.28
N SER A 48 19.33 -19.51 15.94
CA SER A 48 19.16 -19.49 17.39
C SER A 48 18.02 -20.40 17.88
N THR A 49 17.48 -21.26 17.00
CA THR A 49 16.47 -22.24 17.42
C THR A 49 17.14 -23.42 18.14
N GLU A 50 16.36 -24.12 18.97
CA GLU A 50 16.84 -25.32 19.68
C GLU A 50 16.03 -26.53 19.20
N PRO A 51 16.59 -27.45 18.38
CA PRO A 51 17.92 -27.40 17.75
C PRO A 51 18.03 -26.33 16.65
N ALA A 52 19.25 -25.91 16.31
CA ALA A 52 19.49 -24.88 15.30
C ALA A 52 18.87 -25.26 13.95
N TYR A 53 18.26 -24.28 13.28
CA TYR A 53 17.50 -24.44 12.04
C TYR A 53 16.35 -25.48 12.13
N SER A 54 15.65 -25.55 13.26
CA SER A 54 14.54 -26.49 13.49
C SER A 54 13.32 -26.25 12.59
N GLU A 55 12.94 -27.27 11.81
CA GLU A 55 11.72 -27.30 10.99
C GLU A 55 10.44 -27.24 11.85
N ALA A 56 10.42 -27.99 12.97
CA ALA A 56 9.25 -28.06 13.85
C ALA A 56 8.90 -26.66 14.42
N ARG A 57 9.92 -25.90 14.82
CA ARG A 57 9.74 -24.53 15.32
C ARG A 57 9.31 -23.58 14.19
N PHE A 58 9.75 -23.82 12.96
CA PHE A 58 9.26 -23.09 11.80
C PHE A 58 7.77 -23.27 11.54
N GLU A 59 7.31 -24.53 11.49
CA GLU A 59 5.91 -24.85 11.21
C GLU A 59 4.97 -24.40 12.36
N GLU A 60 5.41 -24.47 13.62
CA GLU A 60 4.68 -23.91 14.75
C GLU A 60 4.40 -22.41 14.57
N ILE A 61 5.45 -21.63 14.33
CA ILE A 61 5.34 -20.18 14.19
C ILE A 61 4.56 -19.79 12.93
N LYS A 62 4.76 -20.51 11.82
CA LYS A 62 3.98 -20.32 10.59
C LYS A 62 2.48 -20.54 10.85
N LYS A 63 2.13 -21.56 11.63
CA LYS A 63 0.74 -21.83 12.02
C LYS A 63 0.17 -20.74 12.93
N GLU A 64 0.90 -20.31 13.95
CA GLU A 64 0.45 -19.27 14.87
C GLU A 64 0.29 -17.90 14.21
N VAL A 65 1.32 -17.45 13.47
CA VAL A 65 1.28 -16.20 12.72
C VAL A 65 0.22 -16.28 11.63
N GLY A 66 0.09 -17.41 10.93
CA GLY A 66 -0.95 -17.67 9.93
C GLY A 66 -2.36 -17.52 10.51
N ASN A 67 -2.63 -18.09 11.68
CA ASN A 67 -3.92 -17.93 12.38
C ASN A 67 -4.16 -16.48 12.79
N TYR A 68 -3.11 -15.76 13.19
CA TYR A 68 -3.22 -14.39 13.64
C TYR A 68 -3.49 -13.41 12.48
N ILE A 69 -2.73 -13.49 11.39
CA ILE A 69 -2.95 -12.63 10.20
C ILE A 69 -4.31 -12.91 9.55
N LYS A 70 -4.81 -14.16 9.65
CA LYS A 70 -6.17 -14.53 9.23
C LYS A 70 -7.24 -13.78 10.04
N LYS A 71 -7.04 -13.60 11.36
CA LYS A 71 -7.96 -12.82 12.21
C LYS A 71 -7.95 -11.34 11.89
N ILE A 72 -6.81 -10.79 11.47
CA ILE A 72 -6.71 -9.39 11.02
C ILE A 72 -7.46 -9.18 9.70
N GLY A 73 -7.43 -10.17 8.81
CA GLY A 73 -8.10 -10.12 7.51
C GLY A 73 -7.20 -10.43 6.31
N TYR A 74 -5.93 -10.75 6.53
CA TYR A 74 -5.05 -11.25 5.46
C TYR A 74 -5.41 -12.70 5.11
N ASN A 75 -5.20 -13.09 3.86
CA ASN A 75 -5.26 -14.48 3.44
C ASN A 75 -3.89 -15.15 3.69
N PRO A 76 -3.76 -16.14 4.61
CA PRO A 76 -2.49 -16.78 4.89
C PRO A 76 -1.88 -17.50 3.68
N ALA A 77 -2.71 -17.97 2.73
CA ALA A 77 -2.23 -18.60 1.50
C ALA A 77 -1.55 -17.59 0.56
N ALA A 78 -1.88 -16.29 0.70
CA ALA A 78 -1.29 -15.22 -0.10
C ALA A 78 -0.02 -14.62 0.52
N VAL A 79 0.52 -15.23 1.59
CA VAL A 79 1.64 -14.69 2.37
C VAL A 79 2.83 -15.64 2.30
N ALA A 80 3.98 -15.12 1.86
CA ALA A 80 5.23 -15.87 1.86
C ALA A 80 5.80 -15.92 3.29
N PHE A 81 6.05 -17.14 3.78
CA PHE A 81 6.78 -17.39 5.02
C PHE A 81 8.19 -17.87 4.68
N VAL A 82 9.19 -17.04 4.97
CA VAL A 82 10.58 -17.31 4.59
C VAL A 82 11.42 -17.48 5.85
N PRO A 83 11.99 -18.68 6.13
CA PRO A 83 12.94 -18.86 7.21
C PRO A 83 14.28 -18.25 6.83
N ILE A 84 14.75 -17.28 7.61
CA ILE A 84 15.96 -16.51 7.36
C ILE A 84 16.84 -16.44 8.61
N SER A 85 18.14 -16.21 8.40
CA SER A 85 19.02 -15.66 9.44
C SER A 85 19.60 -14.36 8.91
N GLY A 86 19.16 -13.24 9.49
CA GLY A 86 19.66 -11.92 9.09
C GLY A 86 21.14 -11.72 9.45
N TRP A 87 21.64 -12.44 10.45
CA TRP A 87 23.04 -12.35 10.89
C TRP A 87 23.97 -13.16 9.98
N HIS A 88 23.56 -14.37 9.61
CA HIS A 88 24.36 -15.26 8.76
C HIS A 88 24.06 -15.15 7.27
N GLY A 89 23.03 -14.40 6.88
CA GLY A 89 22.61 -14.23 5.49
C GLY A 89 21.79 -15.39 4.92
N ASP A 90 21.45 -16.40 5.73
CA ASP A 90 20.74 -17.60 5.28
C ASP A 90 19.36 -17.25 4.69
N ASN A 91 19.09 -17.73 3.46
CA ASN A 91 17.85 -17.50 2.69
C ASN A 91 17.50 -16.01 2.44
N MET A 92 18.45 -15.09 2.61
CA MET A 92 18.23 -13.67 2.32
C MET A 92 18.29 -13.42 0.81
N LEU A 93 19.44 -13.73 0.21
CA LEU A 93 19.72 -13.58 -1.23
C LEU A 93 19.88 -14.93 -1.91
N GLU A 94 20.51 -15.88 -1.23
CA GLU A 94 20.81 -17.21 -1.74
C GLU A 94 20.22 -18.29 -0.81
N PRO A 95 19.85 -19.47 -1.34
CA PRO A 95 19.37 -20.57 -0.53
C PRO A 95 20.44 -21.03 0.47
N SER A 96 20.04 -21.32 1.70
CA SER A 96 20.93 -21.84 2.73
C SER A 96 21.01 -23.36 2.69
N ASP A 97 22.23 -23.90 2.71
CA ASP A 97 22.48 -25.33 2.83
C ASP A 97 22.11 -25.90 4.21
N LYS A 98 21.93 -25.03 5.22
CA LYS A 98 21.61 -25.43 6.60
C LYS A 98 20.13 -25.77 6.79
N MET A 99 19.28 -25.47 5.81
CA MET A 99 17.84 -25.73 5.85
C MET A 99 17.39 -26.59 4.66
N PRO A 100 17.89 -27.84 4.52
CA PRO A 100 17.55 -28.72 3.40
C PRO A 100 16.06 -29.12 3.40
N TRP A 101 15.41 -29.05 4.56
CA TRP A 101 13.97 -29.30 4.72
C TRP A 101 13.10 -28.20 4.08
N PHE A 102 13.63 -26.97 3.94
CA PHE A 102 12.87 -25.86 3.37
C PHE A 102 12.86 -25.94 1.84
N LYS A 103 11.76 -26.47 1.29
CA LYS A 103 11.58 -26.61 -0.16
C LYS A 103 11.25 -25.30 -0.89
N GLY A 104 10.95 -24.25 -0.15
CA GLY A 104 10.50 -22.96 -0.66
C GLY A 104 9.16 -22.52 -0.10
N TRP A 105 8.87 -21.23 -0.24
CA TRP A 105 7.58 -20.63 0.05
C TRP A 105 6.71 -20.67 -1.20
N LYS A 106 5.39 -20.71 -1.00
CA LYS A 106 4.39 -20.65 -2.06
C LYS A 106 3.31 -19.65 -1.67
N VAL A 107 2.88 -18.85 -2.64
CA VAL A 107 1.86 -17.81 -2.50
C VAL A 107 0.77 -18.08 -3.52
N GLU A 108 -0.46 -18.25 -3.03
CA GLU A 108 -1.67 -18.41 -3.83
C GLU A 108 -2.51 -17.14 -3.77
N ARG A 109 -2.72 -16.53 -4.94
CA ARG A 109 -3.50 -15.30 -5.10
C ARG A 109 -4.20 -15.28 -6.45
N LYS A 110 -5.30 -14.53 -6.55
CA LYS A 110 -6.13 -14.47 -7.76
C LYS A 110 -5.37 -13.90 -8.96
N GLU A 111 -4.42 -13.03 -8.68
CA GLU A 111 -3.61 -12.29 -9.64
C GLU A 111 -2.37 -13.07 -10.13
N GLY A 112 -2.19 -14.32 -9.69
CA GLY A 112 -1.13 -15.23 -10.14
C GLY A 112 -0.26 -15.77 -9.00
N ASN A 113 -0.08 -17.09 -8.96
CA ASN A 113 0.71 -17.75 -7.93
C ASN A 113 2.21 -17.44 -8.08
N ALA A 114 2.94 -17.48 -6.97
CA ALA A 114 4.39 -17.33 -6.96
C ALA A 114 5.02 -18.34 -6.00
N GLU A 115 6.22 -18.80 -6.32
CA GLU A 115 7.03 -19.65 -5.44
C GLU A 115 8.49 -19.24 -5.52
N GLY A 116 9.24 -19.50 -4.45
CA GLY A 116 10.65 -19.18 -4.33
C GLY A 116 11.24 -19.76 -3.05
N LYS A 117 12.53 -19.53 -2.80
CA LYS A 117 13.26 -20.00 -1.63
C LYS A 117 13.83 -18.87 -0.79
N CYS A 118 14.17 -17.75 -1.40
CA CYS A 118 14.84 -16.64 -0.74
C CYS A 118 13.87 -15.50 -0.42
N LEU A 119 14.30 -14.62 0.48
CA LEU A 119 13.55 -13.40 0.81
C LEU A 119 13.51 -12.43 -0.37
N ILE A 120 14.60 -12.31 -1.14
CA ILE A 120 14.64 -11.46 -2.33
C ILE A 120 13.60 -11.88 -3.37
N GLU A 121 13.46 -13.18 -3.61
CA GLU A 121 12.45 -13.70 -4.54
C GLU A 121 11.03 -13.41 -4.04
N ALA A 122 10.82 -13.42 -2.71
CA ALA A 122 9.53 -13.05 -2.13
C ALA A 122 9.23 -11.56 -2.32
N LEU A 123 10.25 -10.69 -2.26
CA LEU A 123 10.13 -9.27 -2.54
C LEU A 123 9.83 -9.02 -4.03
N ASP A 124 10.51 -9.71 -4.93
CA ASP A 124 10.29 -9.61 -6.38
C ASP A 124 8.91 -10.12 -6.78
N ALA A 125 8.37 -11.10 -6.05
CA ALA A 125 7.02 -11.61 -6.25
C ALA A 125 5.91 -10.66 -5.76
N ILE A 126 6.23 -9.51 -5.16
CA ILE A 126 5.21 -8.52 -4.76
C ILE A 126 4.56 -7.93 -6.01
N LEU A 127 3.22 -7.93 -6.03
CA LEU A 127 2.49 -7.30 -7.12
C LEU A 127 2.62 -5.78 -7.03
N PRO A 128 2.86 -5.10 -8.17
CA PRO A 128 2.75 -3.66 -8.19
C PRO A 128 1.35 -3.26 -7.71
N PRO A 129 1.22 -2.17 -6.93
CA PRO A 129 -0.09 -1.72 -6.49
C PRO A 129 -0.96 -1.45 -7.71
N SER A 130 -2.14 -2.08 -7.76
CA SER A 130 -3.13 -1.76 -8.78
C SER A 130 -3.46 -0.27 -8.66
N ARG A 131 -3.16 0.49 -9.73
CA ARG A 131 -3.56 1.89 -9.81
C ARG A 131 -5.08 1.91 -9.89
N PRO A 132 -5.78 2.55 -8.93
CA PRO A 132 -7.24 2.54 -8.87
C PRO A 132 -7.86 3.45 -9.96
N THR A 133 -7.61 3.14 -11.23
CA THR A 133 -8.08 3.90 -12.40
C THR A 133 -9.59 3.76 -12.62
N GLU A 134 -10.16 2.60 -12.25
CA GLU A 134 -11.60 2.33 -12.35
C GLU A 134 -12.43 2.96 -11.22
N LYS A 135 -11.77 3.42 -10.14
CA LYS A 135 -12.46 4.10 -9.04
C LYS A 135 -12.83 5.53 -9.46
N PRO A 136 -13.84 6.15 -8.81
CA PRO A 136 -14.14 7.56 -9.01
C PRO A 136 -12.92 8.46 -8.78
N LEU A 137 -12.84 9.55 -9.55
CA LEU A 137 -11.75 10.52 -9.42
C LEU A 137 -11.73 11.14 -8.02
N ARG A 138 -10.57 11.08 -7.34
CA ARG A 138 -10.28 11.83 -6.11
C ARG A 138 -8.89 12.43 -6.22
N LEU A 139 -8.84 13.76 -6.22
CA LEU A 139 -7.62 14.54 -6.32
C LEU A 139 -7.64 15.62 -5.24
N PRO A 140 -7.04 15.36 -4.06
CA PRO A 140 -6.87 16.36 -3.03
C PRO A 140 -5.92 17.48 -3.50
N LEU A 141 -6.36 18.73 -3.37
CA LEU A 141 -5.58 19.90 -3.75
C LEU A 141 -4.47 20.14 -2.73
N GLN A 142 -3.24 20.23 -3.22
CA GLN A 142 -2.07 20.63 -2.46
C GLN A 142 -1.94 22.15 -2.46
N ASP A 143 -2.03 22.78 -3.64
CA ASP A 143 -1.93 24.23 -3.80
C ASP A 143 -2.81 24.71 -4.96
N VAL A 144 -3.09 26.02 -5.01
CA VAL A 144 -3.87 26.64 -6.08
C VAL A 144 -3.17 27.91 -6.53
N TYR A 145 -2.82 27.99 -7.81
CA TYR A 145 -2.10 29.11 -8.38
C TYR A 145 -2.98 29.93 -9.34
N LYS A 146 -2.67 31.22 -9.45
CA LYS A 146 -3.18 32.08 -10.52
C LYS A 146 -2.05 32.31 -11.52
N ILE A 147 -2.20 31.77 -12.73
CA ILE A 147 -1.22 31.96 -13.80
C ILE A 147 -1.78 32.97 -14.80
N GLY A 148 -1.03 34.05 -15.05
CA GLY A 148 -1.41 35.08 -16.02
C GLY A 148 -1.60 34.47 -17.42
N GLY A 149 -2.73 34.79 -18.07
CA GLY A 149 -3.07 34.27 -19.40
C GLY A 149 -3.72 32.87 -19.42
N ILE A 150 -3.52 32.05 -18.38
CA ILE A 150 -4.10 30.69 -18.29
C ILE A 150 -5.34 30.68 -17.40
N GLY A 151 -5.27 31.34 -16.23
CA GLY A 151 -6.34 31.36 -15.23
C GLY A 151 -5.95 30.69 -13.92
N THR A 152 -6.88 29.91 -13.37
CA THR A 152 -6.72 29.23 -12.07
C THR A 152 -6.22 27.80 -12.31
N VAL A 153 -5.11 27.45 -11.67
CA VAL A 153 -4.45 26.14 -11.81
C VAL A 153 -4.30 25.50 -10.43
N PRO A 154 -5.23 24.61 -10.03
CA PRO A 154 -5.04 23.74 -8.89
C PRO A 154 -3.96 22.69 -9.16
N VAL A 155 -3.21 22.35 -8.12
CA VAL A 155 -2.16 21.32 -8.14
C VAL A 155 -2.49 20.28 -7.08
N GLY A 156 -2.32 19.01 -7.41
CA GLY A 156 -2.49 17.94 -6.44
C GLY A 156 -2.12 16.57 -7.00
N ARG A 157 -2.24 15.56 -6.14
CA ARG A 157 -1.99 14.17 -6.49
C ARG A 157 -3.29 13.47 -6.83
N VAL A 158 -3.32 12.75 -7.94
CA VAL A 158 -4.44 11.85 -8.25
C VAL A 158 -4.34 10.64 -7.31
N GLU A 159 -5.29 10.49 -6.39
CA GLU A 159 -5.32 9.34 -5.47
C GLU A 159 -6.11 8.17 -6.07
N THR A 160 -7.25 8.47 -6.71
CA THR A 160 -8.08 7.48 -7.41
C THR A 160 -8.67 8.06 -8.69
N GLY A 161 -9.05 7.20 -9.62
CA GLY A 161 -9.63 7.55 -10.91
C GLY A 161 -8.64 8.15 -11.89
N VAL A 162 -9.18 8.73 -12.96
CA VAL A 162 -8.40 9.35 -14.04
C VAL A 162 -8.91 10.77 -14.25
N LEU A 163 -8.00 11.72 -14.43
CA LEU A 163 -8.32 13.10 -14.80
C LEU A 163 -7.94 13.33 -16.26
N LYS A 164 -8.86 13.86 -17.07
CA LYS A 164 -8.64 14.20 -18.48
C LYS A 164 -9.06 15.64 -18.77
N PRO A 165 -8.40 16.32 -19.71
CA PRO A 165 -8.93 17.54 -20.30
C PRO A 165 -10.36 17.33 -20.83
N GLY A 166 -11.23 18.33 -20.64
CA GLY A 166 -12.65 18.30 -21.02
C GLY A 166 -13.58 17.65 -19.99
N MET A 167 -13.05 17.06 -18.91
CA MET A 167 -13.90 16.52 -17.84
C MET A 167 -14.57 17.64 -17.03
N LEU A 168 -15.82 17.40 -16.64
CA LEU A 168 -16.51 18.20 -15.64
C LEU A 168 -16.14 17.67 -14.26
N VAL A 169 -15.57 18.54 -13.42
CA VAL A 169 -15.12 18.20 -12.09
C VAL A 169 -15.83 19.05 -11.04
N THR A 170 -16.08 18.45 -9.89
CA THR A 170 -16.68 19.07 -8.70
C THR A 170 -15.64 19.15 -7.57
N PHE A 171 -15.57 20.30 -6.92
CA PHE A 171 -14.70 20.54 -5.78
C PHE A 171 -15.49 20.51 -4.47
N ALA A 172 -15.17 19.58 -3.59
CA ALA A 172 -15.66 19.53 -2.21
C ALA A 172 -14.68 20.26 -1.26
N PRO A 173 -15.17 20.93 -0.20
CA PRO A 173 -16.56 20.99 0.24
C PRO A 173 -17.40 22.08 -0.45
N ALA A 174 -16.80 22.95 -1.28
CA ALA A 174 -17.49 24.12 -1.86
C ALA A 174 -18.63 23.78 -2.85
N ASN A 175 -18.70 22.54 -3.32
CA ASN A 175 -19.66 22.05 -4.31
C ASN A 175 -19.66 22.86 -5.62
N LEU A 176 -18.49 23.38 -6.01
CA LEU A 176 -18.28 24.11 -7.26
C LEU A 176 -17.98 23.14 -8.38
N THR A 177 -18.65 23.31 -9.53
CA THR A 177 -18.45 22.46 -10.70
C THR A 177 -17.90 23.26 -11.87
N THR A 178 -16.88 22.74 -12.54
CA THR A 178 -16.23 23.39 -13.67
C THR A 178 -15.62 22.37 -14.63
N GLU A 179 -15.25 22.82 -15.83
CA GLU A 179 -14.59 22.01 -16.85
C GLU A 179 -13.06 22.18 -16.77
N VAL A 180 -12.35 21.06 -16.81
CA VAL A 180 -10.88 21.02 -16.89
C VAL A 180 -10.46 21.32 -18.33
N LYS A 181 -9.55 22.27 -18.54
CA LYS A 181 -9.09 22.64 -19.90
C LYS A 181 -7.81 21.95 -20.33
N SER A 182 -6.86 21.86 -19.43
CA SER A 182 -5.59 21.19 -19.65
C SER A 182 -5.14 20.52 -18.36
N VAL A 183 -4.33 19.49 -18.49
CA VAL A 183 -3.67 18.80 -17.39
C VAL A 183 -2.18 18.78 -17.74
N GLU A 184 -1.34 19.13 -16.79
CA GLU A 184 0.11 19.28 -16.97
C GLU A 184 0.87 18.62 -15.82
N MET A 185 1.98 17.97 -16.14
CA MET A 185 2.93 17.41 -15.18
C MET A 185 4.33 17.83 -15.60
N HIS A 186 5.10 18.45 -14.69
CA HIS A 186 6.46 18.92 -14.98
C HIS A 186 6.60 19.77 -16.27
N HIS A 187 5.61 20.62 -16.55
CA HIS A 187 5.53 21.48 -17.75
C HIS A 187 5.25 20.76 -19.08
N GLU A 188 4.85 19.49 -19.03
CA GLU A 188 4.37 18.76 -20.21
C GLU A 188 2.85 18.54 -20.12
N ALA A 189 2.16 18.73 -21.25
CA ALA A 189 0.72 18.51 -21.33
C ALA A 189 0.40 17.02 -21.38
N LEU A 190 -0.51 16.58 -20.54
CA LEU A 190 -0.98 15.19 -20.45
C LEU A 190 -2.37 15.04 -21.08
N GLN A 191 -2.57 13.95 -21.81
CA GLN A 191 -3.90 13.55 -22.31
C GLN A 191 -4.77 12.97 -21.19
N GLU A 192 -4.15 12.32 -20.22
CA GLU A 192 -4.79 11.81 -19.00
C GLU A 192 -3.77 11.74 -17.86
N ALA A 193 -4.24 11.97 -16.63
CA ALA A 193 -3.46 11.79 -15.41
C ALA A 193 -3.98 10.60 -14.62
N LEU A 194 -3.07 9.74 -14.19
CA LEU A 194 -3.35 8.47 -13.55
C LEU A 194 -3.08 8.54 -12.04
N PRO A 195 -3.61 7.58 -11.25
CA PRO A 195 -3.33 7.52 -9.81
C PRO A 195 -1.83 7.47 -9.52
N GLY A 196 -1.37 8.38 -8.67
CA GLY A 196 0.04 8.59 -8.29
C GLY A 196 0.67 9.85 -8.90
N ASP A 197 0.11 10.36 -10.00
CA ASP A 197 0.67 11.52 -10.71
C ASP A 197 0.39 12.80 -9.91
N ASN A 198 1.39 13.69 -9.84
CA ASN A 198 1.24 15.03 -9.27
C ASN A 198 1.08 16.01 -10.43
N VAL A 199 -0.12 16.54 -10.59
CA VAL A 199 -0.50 17.31 -11.78
C VAL A 199 -1.04 18.69 -11.40
N GLY A 200 -0.74 19.67 -12.26
CA GLY A 200 -1.46 20.93 -12.32
C GLY A 200 -2.52 20.85 -13.40
N PHE A 201 -3.71 21.39 -13.18
CA PHE A 201 -4.76 21.38 -14.20
C PHE A 201 -5.47 22.71 -14.27
N ASN A 202 -5.77 23.19 -15.48
CA ASN A 202 -6.44 24.47 -15.65
C ASN A 202 -7.97 24.30 -15.57
N VAL A 203 -8.65 25.21 -14.87
CA VAL A 203 -10.11 25.23 -14.76
C VAL A 203 -10.69 26.60 -15.13
N LYS A 204 -11.86 26.61 -15.79
CA LYS A 204 -12.53 27.86 -16.19
C LYS A 204 -13.46 28.38 -15.11
N ASN A 205 -13.69 29.69 -15.13
CA ASN A 205 -14.75 30.36 -14.35
C ASN A 205 -14.70 30.10 -12.84
N VAL A 206 -13.53 29.78 -12.30
CA VAL A 206 -13.32 29.60 -10.86
C VAL A 206 -12.17 30.49 -10.43
N SER A 207 -12.38 31.27 -9.37
CA SER A 207 -11.36 32.11 -8.77
C SER A 207 -10.47 31.32 -7.82
N VAL A 208 -9.19 31.67 -7.75
CA VAL A 208 -8.24 31.11 -6.77
C VAL A 208 -8.72 31.30 -5.32
N LYS A 209 -9.57 32.29 -5.05
CA LYS A 209 -10.13 32.52 -3.71
C LYS A 209 -11.19 31.48 -3.29
N GLU A 210 -11.78 30.79 -4.26
CA GLU A 210 -12.86 29.83 -4.05
C GLU A 210 -12.35 28.39 -3.82
N LEU A 211 -11.10 28.13 -4.19
CA LEU A 211 -10.41 26.87 -3.98
C LEU A 211 -9.29 27.04 -2.96
N ARG A 212 -9.08 26.02 -2.12
CA ARG A 212 -8.04 26.03 -1.09
C ARG A 212 -7.38 24.67 -1.00
N ARG A 213 -6.15 24.66 -0.47
CA ARG A 213 -5.46 23.44 -0.07
C ARG A 213 -6.36 22.58 0.82
N GLY A 214 -6.38 21.28 0.58
CA GLY A 214 -7.20 20.30 1.29
C GLY A 214 -8.58 20.07 0.69
N TYR A 215 -9.02 20.88 -0.28
CA TYR A 215 -10.24 20.59 -1.04
C TYR A 215 -10.04 19.35 -1.90
N VAL A 216 -11.12 18.64 -2.21
CA VAL A 216 -11.06 17.41 -3.00
C VAL A 216 -11.78 17.62 -4.33
N CYS A 217 -11.05 17.47 -5.43
CA CYS A 217 -11.59 17.45 -6.78
C CYS A 217 -12.01 16.02 -7.15
N GLY A 218 -13.14 15.87 -7.85
CA GLY A 218 -13.57 14.60 -8.43
C GLY A 218 -14.51 14.80 -9.60
N ASP A 219 -14.81 13.72 -10.33
CA ASP A 219 -15.68 13.76 -11.52
C ASP A 219 -17.12 14.05 -11.09
N SER A 220 -17.72 15.09 -11.69
CA SER A 220 -19.11 15.48 -11.43
C SER A 220 -20.12 14.40 -11.82
N LYS A 221 -19.79 13.56 -12.80
CA LYS A 221 -20.68 12.54 -13.36
C LYS A 221 -20.51 11.17 -12.69
N ASN A 222 -19.39 10.94 -12.02
CA ASN A 222 -19.08 9.64 -11.42
C ASN A 222 -18.71 9.81 -9.93
N ASN A 223 -19.72 9.73 -9.07
CA ASN A 223 -19.59 9.84 -7.61
C ASN A 223 -18.79 11.09 -7.18
N PRO A 224 -19.33 12.30 -7.35
CA PRO A 224 -18.64 13.53 -6.97
C PRO A 224 -18.36 13.55 -5.45
N PRO A 225 -17.19 14.10 -5.03
CA PRO A 225 -16.88 14.25 -3.61
C PRO A 225 -17.86 15.22 -2.95
N LYS A 226 -18.12 15.00 -1.66
CA LYS A 226 -19.05 15.80 -0.85
C LYS A 226 -18.40 16.20 0.47
N ALA A 227 -18.90 17.29 1.07
CA ALA A 227 -18.55 17.64 2.44
C ALA A 227 -19.05 16.55 3.41
N ALA A 228 -18.26 16.24 4.43
CA ALA A 228 -18.68 15.41 5.55
C ALA A 228 -19.11 16.31 6.71
N SER A 229 -20.29 16.05 7.30
CA SER A 229 -20.74 16.71 8.53
C SER A 229 -20.04 16.12 9.75
N ASP A 230 -19.94 14.80 9.77
CA ASP A 230 -19.37 13.99 10.83
C ASP A 230 -18.85 12.68 10.22
N PHE A 231 -17.90 12.04 10.89
CA PHE A 231 -17.42 10.71 10.54
C PHE A 231 -16.94 10.00 11.80
N THR A 232 -17.17 8.69 11.87
CA THR A 232 -16.63 7.84 12.93
C THR A 232 -15.24 7.35 12.51
N ALA A 233 -14.24 7.55 13.36
CA ALA A 233 -12.89 7.05 13.19
C ALA A 233 -12.45 6.22 14.42
N GLN A 234 -11.48 5.33 14.21
CA GLN A 234 -10.89 4.47 15.24
C GLN A 234 -9.59 5.08 15.78
#